data_AF-A0A1V5N008-F1
#
_entry.id   AF-A0A1V5N008-F1
#
_cell.length_a   1.000
_cell.length_b   1.000
_cell.length_c   1.000
_cell.angle_alpha   90.00
_cell.angle_beta   90.00
_cell.angle_gamma   90.00
#
_symmetry.space_group_name_H-M   'P 1'
#
loop_
_entity.id
_entity.type
_entity.pdbx_description
1 polymer ?
#
loop_
_entity_poly.entity_id
_entity_poly.type
_entity_poly.pdbx_seq_one_letter_code
_entity_poly.pdbx_strand_id
1 'polypeptide(L)'
;MKNLKKISTALLITIILFSTSCLKDQTPTKTLMEGVWEVTEAYNENGENILPQIGFPVSVFHLSSDNTVISSAGPMIMYIVYGKNKYTEIASQIDQVMNYASLDFNGGEFFVGGGVQSRFTLEMKLEGLPGQKTLTTLLDLLGITNDYWDVVIYHKFMDVYVEIDESKETMTWEFDNATHAIYNTKDNYGNYILWQGWPVQNFSKCRFVLTKRVKDIKEVISDHL
;
A
#
# COMPACT_ATOMS: atom_id res chain seq x y z
N MET A 1 34.12 -15.15 58.89
CA MET A 1 34.31 -14.08 57.89
C MET A 1 34.52 -14.54 56.44
N LYS A 2 35.09 -15.72 56.13
CA LYS A 2 35.28 -16.17 54.73
C LYS A 2 33.99 -16.53 53.97
N ASN A 3 32.94 -17.01 54.66
CA ASN A 3 31.68 -17.42 54.02
C ASN A 3 30.73 -16.25 53.70
N LEU A 4 30.80 -15.13 54.42
CA LEU A 4 29.99 -13.93 54.13
C LEU A 4 30.42 -13.25 52.82
N LYS A 5 31.72 -13.27 52.50
CA LYS A 5 32.24 -12.71 51.24
C LYS A 5 31.78 -13.51 50.01
N LYS A 6 31.70 -14.84 50.11
CA LYS A 6 31.24 -15.69 48.99
C LYS A 6 29.76 -15.52 48.65
N ILE A 7 28.91 -15.30 49.66
CA ILE A 7 27.47 -15.06 49.48
C ILE A 7 27.24 -13.67 48.85
N SER A 8 28.05 -12.68 49.20
CA SER A 8 27.98 -11.33 48.63
C SER A 8 28.41 -11.29 47.16
N THR A 9 29.41 -12.07 46.73
CA THR A 9 29.81 -12.13 45.31
C THR A 9 28.81 -12.88 44.45
N ALA A 10 28.18 -13.94 44.98
CA ALA A 10 27.19 -14.72 44.25
C ALA A 10 25.91 -13.91 43.96
N LEU A 11 25.46 -13.09 44.93
CA LEU A 11 24.28 -12.24 44.78
C LEU A 11 24.49 -11.11 43.75
N LEU A 12 25.71 -10.57 43.66
CA LEU A 12 26.06 -9.50 42.72
C LEU A 12 26.08 -10.00 41.26
N ILE A 13 26.52 -11.24 41.03
CA ILE A 13 26.54 -11.86 39.69
C ILE A 13 25.12 -12.15 39.20
N THR A 14 24.21 -12.55 40.08
CA THR A 14 22.81 -12.78 39.72
C THR A 14 22.09 -11.49 39.31
N ILE A 15 22.38 -10.36 39.96
CA ILE A 15 21.77 -9.05 39.63
C ILE A 15 22.27 -8.50 38.28
N ILE A 16 23.52 -8.78 37.92
CA ILE A 16 24.07 -8.39 36.60
C ILE A 16 23.46 -9.23 35.46
N LEU A 17 23.13 -10.50 35.72
CA LEU A 17 22.47 -11.37 34.73
C LEU A 17 20.99 -11.00 34.46
N PHE A 18 20.30 -10.38 35.43
CA PHE A 18 18.92 -9.91 35.26
C PHE A 18 18.80 -8.52 34.60
N SER A 19 19.90 -7.76 34.48
CA SER A 19 19.87 -6.43 33.84
C SER A 19 20.12 -6.47 32.33
N THR A 20 20.52 -7.62 31.77
CA THR A 20 20.73 -7.78 30.31
C THR A 20 19.52 -8.32 29.56
N SER A 21 18.43 -8.72 30.21
CA SER A 21 17.26 -9.28 29.52
C SER A 21 16.19 -8.25 29.13
N CYS A 22 16.45 -6.95 29.30
CA CYS A 22 15.59 -5.89 28.81
C CYS A 22 16.03 -5.46 27.40
N LEU A 23 16.15 -6.42 26.48
CA LEU A 23 16.15 -6.11 25.06
C LEU A 23 14.72 -5.69 24.74
N LYS A 24 14.52 -4.40 24.48
CA LYS A 24 13.23 -3.87 24.03
C LYS A 24 12.91 -4.55 22.71
N ASP A 25 11.92 -5.45 22.71
CA ASP A 25 11.45 -6.08 21.48
C ASP A 25 11.13 -4.99 20.45
N GLN A 26 11.74 -5.11 19.28
CA GLN A 26 11.49 -4.17 18.20
C GLN A 26 10.02 -4.31 17.77
N THR A 27 9.34 -3.17 17.62
CA THR A 27 7.93 -3.16 17.19
C THR A 27 7.82 -3.84 15.82
N PRO A 28 6.90 -4.81 15.64
CA PRO A 28 6.73 -5.47 14.35
C PRO A 28 6.42 -4.49 13.22
N THR A 29 6.94 -4.75 12.02
CA THR A 29 6.75 -3.87 10.85
C THR A 29 5.26 -3.65 10.56
N LYS A 30 4.44 -4.70 10.67
CA LYS A 30 2.98 -4.59 10.47
C LYS A 30 2.37 -3.50 11.36
N THR A 31 2.66 -3.54 12.66
CA THR A 31 2.13 -2.57 13.63
C THR A 31 2.62 -1.16 13.34
N LEU A 32 3.83 -1.00 12.80
CA LEU A 32 4.35 0.31 12.40
C LEU A 32 3.67 0.86 11.15
N MET A 33 3.28 -0.01 10.21
CA MET A 33 2.58 0.35 8.98
C MET A 33 1.11 0.73 9.22
N GLU A 34 0.49 0.34 10.33
CA GLU A 34 -0.90 0.67 10.63
C GLU A 34 -1.13 2.20 10.73
N GLY A 35 -2.26 2.65 10.16
CA GLY A 35 -2.70 4.05 10.18
C GLY A 35 -2.95 4.65 8.79
N VAL A 36 -3.10 5.98 8.76
CA VAL A 36 -3.32 6.76 7.54
C VAL A 36 -2.00 7.32 7.02
N TRP A 37 -1.74 7.13 5.73
CA TRP A 37 -0.49 7.46 5.07
C TRP A 37 -0.76 8.18 3.75
N GLU A 38 -0.20 9.36 3.58
CA GLU A 38 -0.29 10.16 2.36
C GLU A 38 0.99 10.01 1.54
N VAL A 39 0.86 9.75 0.24
CA VAL A 39 2.00 9.75 -0.68
C VAL A 39 2.43 11.20 -0.94
N THR A 40 3.59 11.57 -0.40
CA THR A 40 4.13 12.94 -0.48
C THR A 40 5.28 13.07 -1.47
N GLU A 41 5.93 11.97 -1.83
CA GLU A 41 6.88 11.92 -2.95
C GLU A 41 6.72 10.63 -3.75
N ALA A 42 6.97 10.71 -5.05
CA ALA A 42 6.92 9.54 -5.94
C ALA A 42 7.93 9.68 -7.07
N TYR A 43 8.70 8.61 -7.32
CA TYR A 43 9.75 8.57 -8.32
C TYR A 43 9.67 7.30 -9.15
N ASN A 44 9.92 7.40 -10.46
CA ASN A 44 10.08 6.22 -11.32
C ASN A 44 11.49 5.61 -11.21
N GLU A 45 11.73 4.53 -11.96
CA GLU A 45 13.03 3.83 -11.99
C GLU A 45 14.23 4.71 -12.40
N ASN A 46 13.98 5.80 -13.12
CA ASN A 46 15.00 6.75 -13.55
C ASN A 46 15.19 7.91 -12.55
N GLY A 47 14.45 7.92 -11.43
CA GLY A 47 14.46 8.98 -10.42
C GLY A 47 13.66 10.22 -10.82
N GLU A 48 12.83 10.16 -11.86
CA GLU A 48 11.98 11.28 -12.26
C GLU A 48 10.77 11.37 -11.32
N ASN A 49 10.41 12.58 -10.91
CA ASN A 49 9.22 12.81 -10.09
C ASN A 49 7.94 12.48 -10.88
N ILE A 50 7.16 11.54 -10.35
CA ILE A 50 5.89 11.08 -10.93
C ILE A 50 4.65 11.45 -10.10
N LEU A 51 4.84 12.17 -8.98
CA LEU A 51 3.74 12.60 -8.12
C LEU A 51 2.69 13.44 -8.87
N PRO A 52 3.05 14.36 -9.79
CA PRO A 52 2.06 15.14 -10.55
C PRO A 52 1.10 14.29 -11.39
N GLN A 53 1.50 13.08 -11.79
CA GLN A 53 0.70 12.18 -12.63
C GLN A 53 -0.24 11.30 -11.81
N ILE A 54 0.10 10.99 -10.56
CA ILE A 54 -0.62 10.01 -9.72
C ILE A 54 -1.25 10.61 -8.46
N GLY A 55 -0.86 11.84 -8.12
CA GLY A 55 -1.16 12.51 -6.87
C GLY A 55 -2.37 13.43 -6.92
N PHE A 56 -3.12 13.50 -8.02
CA PHE A 56 -4.34 14.31 -8.04
C PHE A 56 -5.42 13.63 -7.19
N PRO A 57 -6.37 14.36 -6.58
CA PRO A 57 -5.98 15.47 -5.71
C PRO A 57 -5.04 15.02 -4.58
N VAL A 58 -5.07 13.73 -4.16
CA VAL A 58 -4.10 13.12 -3.24
C VAL A 58 -4.13 11.58 -3.31
N SER A 59 -2.97 10.92 -3.20
CA SER A 59 -2.91 9.45 -3.01
C SER A 59 -2.75 9.13 -1.51
N VAL A 60 -3.77 8.52 -0.90
CA VAL A 60 -3.79 8.19 0.53
C VAL A 60 -4.14 6.72 0.74
N PHE A 61 -3.53 6.11 1.75
CA PHE A 61 -3.81 4.76 2.22
C PHE A 61 -4.25 4.81 3.69
N HIS A 62 -5.23 4.00 4.06
CA HIS A 62 -5.50 3.59 5.42
C HIS A 62 -5.21 2.10 5.51
N LEU A 63 -4.21 1.75 6.33
CA LEU A 63 -3.75 0.39 6.59
C LEU A 63 -4.26 -0.07 7.95
N SER A 64 -5.17 -1.03 7.95
CA SER A 64 -5.83 -1.55 9.15
C SER A 64 -5.10 -2.76 9.74
N SER A 65 -5.27 -3.00 11.04
CA SER A 65 -4.66 -4.13 11.74
C SER A 65 -5.15 -5.51 11.26
N ASP A 66 -6.31 -5.55 10.60
CA ASP A 66 -6.91 -6.75 10.01
C ASP A 66 -6.44 -7.04 8.57
N ASN A 67 -5.38 -6.36 8.10
CA ASN A 67 -4.84 -6.38 6.74
C ASN A 67 -5.62 -5.56 5.71
N THR A 68 -6.75 -4.92 6.06
CA THR A 68 -7.52 -4.14 5.09
C THR A 68 -6.74 -2.90 4.63
N VAL A 69 -6.81 -2.63 3.33
CA VAL A 69 -6.37 -1.37 2.72
C VAL A 69 -7.60 -0.63 2.20
N ILE A 70 -7.76 0.61 2.62
CA ILE A 70 -8.71 1.57 2.01
C ILE A 70 -7.86 2.68 1.39
N SER A 71 -8.01 2.98 0.10
CA SER A 71 -7.16 3.97 -0.55
C SER A 71 -7.84 4.82 -1.61
N SER A 72 -7.28 6.00 -1.84
CA SER A 72 -7.50 6.80 -3.06
C SER A 72 -6.41 6.60 -4.12
N ALA A 73 -5.50 5.64 -3.91
CA ALA A 73 -4.28 5.45 -4.70
C ALA A 73 -4.51 4.74 -6.05
N GLY A 74 -5.72 4.78 -6.61
CA GLY A 74 -6.04 4.19 -7.91
C GLY A 74 -5.07 4.59 -9.02
N PRO A 75 -4.81 5.88 -9.25
CA PRO A 75 -3.82 6.34 -10.23
C PRO A 75 -2.42 5.81 -9.99
N MET A 76 -1.98 5.75 -8.73
CA MET A 76 -0.68 5.18 -8.36
C MET A 76 -0.61 3.70 -8.76
N ILE A 77 -1.63 2.90 -8.45
CA ILE A 77 -1.65 1.48 -8.84
C ILE A 77 -1.73 1.33 -10.37
N MET A 78 -2.52 2.15 -11.06
CA MET A 78 -2.58 2.14 -12.52
C MET A 78 -1.23 2.48 -13.14
N TYR A 79 -0.50 3.45 -12.60
CA TYR A 79 0.85 3.77 -13.04
C TYR A 79 1.80 2.59 -12.81
N ILE A 80 1.74 1.93 -11.65
CA ILE A 80 2.55 0.74 -11.38
C ILE A 80 2.25 -0.35 -12.41
N VAL A 81 0.98 -0.63 -12.72
CA VAL A 81 0.61 -1.73 -13.62
C VAL A 81 0.91 -1.41 -15.09
N TYR A 82 0.51 -0.22 -15.55
CA TYR A 82 0.46 0.12 -16.98
C TYR A 82 1.55 1.10 -17.42
N GLY A 83 2.30 1.67 -16.47
CA GLY A 83 3.33 2.65 -16.72
C GLY A 83 2.81 3.99 -17.23
N LYS A 84 3.74 4.79 -17.76
CA LYS A 84 3.45 6.12 -18.30
C LYS A 84 2.89 6.00 -19.71
N ASN A 85 1.59 6.22 -19.87
CA ASN A 85 1.02 6.54 -21.18
C ASN A 85 -0.10 7.59 -21.04
N LYS A 86 -0.43 8.31 -22.14
CA LYS A 86 -1.46 9.37 -22.09
C LYS A 86 -2.83 8.85 -21.68
N TYR A 87 -3.11 7.57 -21.95
CA TYR A 87 -4.36 6.93 -21.62
C TYR A 87 -4.48 6.67 -20.12
N THR A 88 -3.40 6.23 -19.45
CA THR A 88 -3.37 6.01 -18.01
C THR A 88 -3.50 7.32 -17.25
N GLU A 89 -2.86 8.40 -17.72
CA GLU A 89 -2.94 9.73 -17.10
C GLU A 89 -4.37 10.30 -17.14
N ILE A 90 -5.04 10.20 -18.30
CA ILE A 90 -6.40 10.71 -18.48
C ILE A 90 -7.42 9.81 -17.77
N ALA A 91 -7.31 8.48 -17.94
CA ALA A 91 -8.19 7.53 -17.29
C ALA A 91 -8.10 7.62 -15.77
N SER A 92 -6.89 7.73 -15.22
CA SER A 92 -6.70 7.78 -13.77
C SER A 92 -7.29 9.05 -13.16
N GLN A 93 -7.11 10.21 -13.81
CA GLN A 93 -7.69 11.47 -13.34
C GLN A 93 -9.22 11.44 -13.36
N ILE A 94 -9.79 10.86 -14.42
CA ILE A 94 -11.24 10.76 -14.62
C ILE A 94 -11.87 9.76 -13.61
N ASP A 95 -11.33 8.55 -13.50
CA ASP A 95 -11.78 7.53 -12.55
C ASP A 95 -11.69 8.04 -11.11
N GLN A 96 -10.64 8.81 -10.83
CA GLN A 96 -10.42 9.35 -9.51
C GLN A 96 -11.42 10.45 -9.13
N VAL A 97 -11.70 11.42 -10.02
CA VAL A 97 -12.74 12.44 -9.79
C VAL A 97 -14.10 11.78 -9.50
N MET A 98 -14.45 10.73 -10.23
CA MET A 98 -15.71 10.00 -10.04
C MET A 98 -15.72 9.21 -8.73
N ASN A 99 -14.63 8.51 -8.39
CA ASN A 99 -14.49 7.78 -7.12
C ASN A 99 -14.57 8.73 -5.91
N TYR A 100 -14.05 9.96 -6.02
CA TYR A 100 -14.22 10.97 -4.98
C TYR A 100 -15.65 11.48 -4.87
N ALA A 101 -16.35 11.66 -5.99
CA ALA A 101 -17.76 12.07 -5.99
C ALA A 101 -18.68 10.98 -5.40
N SER A 102 -18.32 9.70 -5.54
CA SER A 102 -19.08 8.56 -5.00
C SER A 102 -18.59 8.05 -3.64
N LEU A 103 -17.46 8.56 -3.12
CA LEU A 103 -16.75 8.03 -1.95
C LEU A 103 -16.37 6.54 -2.08
N ASP A 104 -16.17 6.07 -3.31
CA ASP A 104 -15.82 4.69 -3.59
C ASP A 104 -14.30 4.54 -3.56
N PHE A 105 -13.77 4.08 -2.41
CA PHE A 105 -12.35 3.89 -2.20
C PHE A 105 -11.90 2.53 -2.74
N ASN A 106 -10.75 2.51 -3.42
CA ASN A 106 -10.16 1.25 -3.87
C ASN A 106 -9.76 0.42 -2.65
N GLY A 107 -10.42 -0.72 -2.50
CA GLY A 107 -10.14 -1.71 -1.47
C GLY A 107 -8.94 -2.59 -1.83
N GLY A 108 -8.26 -3.08 -0.81
CA GLY A 108 -7.13 -3.99 -0.97
C GLY A 108 -6.79 -4.69 0.34
N GLU A 109 -5.71 -5.45 0.32
CA GLU A 109 -5.14 -6.08 1.49
C GLU A 109 -3.62 -5.92 1.51
N PHE A 110 -3.02 -5.89 2.70
CA PHE A 110 -1.57 -5.93 2.85
C PHE A 110 -1.14 -7.02 3.84
N PHE A 111 -0.03 -7.68 3.56
CA PHE A 111 0.46 -8.81 4.34
C PHE A 111 1.92 -8.61 4.68
N VAL A 112 2.24 -8.74 5.97
CA VAL A 112 3.60 -8.65 6.50
C VAL A 112 3.87 -9.88 7.35
N GLY A 113 5.04 -10.49 7.19
CA GLY A 113 5.50 -11.58 8.05
C GLY A 113 5.63 -11.16 9.52
N GLY A 114 5.78 -12.12 10.43
CA GLY A 114 5.95 -11.84 11.85
C GLY A 114 7.26 -11.08 12.16
N GLY A 115 7.23 -10.19 13.15
CA GLY A 115 8.40 -9.44 13.61
C GLY A 115 8.78 -8.26 12.70
N VAL A 116 10.07 -7.95 12.63
CA VAL A 116 10.60 -6.88 11.79
C VAL A 116 10.94 -7.45 10.42
N GLN A 117 10.29 -6.90 9.40
CA GLN A 117 10.39 -7.27 7.99
C GLN A 117 10.73 -6.02 7.16
N SER A 118 11.53 -6.21 6.12
CA SER A 118 11.84 -5.17 5.12
C SER A 118 11.04 -5.35 3.82
N ARG A 119 10.15 -6.34 3.78
CA ARG A 119 9.36 -6.72 2.61
C ARG A 119 7.93 -7.05 3.03
N PHE A 120 6.98 -6.68 2.20
CA PHE A 120 5.57 -6.98 2.40
C PHE A 120 4.88 -7.29 1.07
N THR A 121 3.63 -7.75 1.16
CA THR A 121 2.75 -7.96 0.00
C THR A 121 1.63 -6.93 0.03
N LEU A 122 1.34 -6.33 -1.11
CA LEU A 122 0.21 -5.43 -1.34
C LEU A 122 -0.71 -6.03 -2.41
N GLU A 123 -1.99 -6.24 -2.10
CA GLU A 123 -3.04 -6.59 -3.06
C GLU A 123 -4.00 -5.41 -3.20
N MET A 124 -4.18 -4.90 -4.42
CA MET A 124 -5.11 -3.80 -4.70
C MET A 124 -6.17 -4.22 -5.70
N LYS A 125 -7.42 -3.90 -5.42
CA LYS A 125 -8.54 -4.08 -6.34
C LYS A 125 -8.57 -2.89 -7.30
N LEU A 126 -8.54 -3.17 -8.60
CA LEU A 126 -8.91 -2.22 -9.64
C LEU A 126 -10.16 -2.73 -10.35
N GLU A 127 -11.15 -1.87 -10.48
CA GLU A 127 -12.41 -2.19 -11.15
C GLU A 127 -12.39 -1.66 -12.59
N GLY A 128 -12.66 -2.54 -13.54
CA GLY A 128 -12.62 -2.24 -14.96
C GLY A 128 -11.19 -2.17 -15.52
N LEU A 129 -11.10 -2.11 -16.85
CA LEU A 129 -9.89 -1.62 -17.52
C LEU A 129 -9.76 -0.11 -17.24
N PRO A 130 -8.55 0.47 -17.24
CA PRO A 130 -8.35 1.91 -17.08
C PRO A 130 -9.38 2.74 -17.87
N GLY A 131 -10.15 3.62 -17.22
CA GLY A 131 -11.13 4.53 -17.87
C GLY A 131 -12.48 3.89 -18.24
N GLN A 132 -12.65 2.59 -18.00
CA GLN A 132 -13.87 1.86 -18.33
C GLN A 132 -14.97 2.10 -17.32
N LYS A 133 -14.66 2.05 -16.01
CA LYS A 133 -15.63 2.33 -14.95
C LYS A 133 -16.25 3.72 -15.13
N THR A 134 -15.45 4.73 -15.47
CA THR A 134 -16.01 6.06 -15.75
C THR A 134 -16.79 6.13 -17.05
N LEU A 135 -16.36 5.47 -18.14
CA LEU A 135 -17.15 5.43 -19.36
C LEU A 135 -18.51 4.76 -19.10
N THR A 136 -18.55 3.63 -18.39
CA THR A 136 -19.80 2.97 -17.99
C THR A 136 -20.65 3.88 -17.09
N THR A 137 -20.05 4.53 -16.07
CA THR A 137 -20.76 5.46 -15.18
C THR A 137 -21.34 6.67 -15.94
N LEU A 138 -20.59 7.24 -16.90
CA LEU A 138 -21.07 8.33 -17.76
C LEU A 138 -22.20 7.87 -18.68
N LEU A 139 -22.07 6.67 -19.26
CA LEU A 139 -23.11 6.09 -20.10
C LEU A 139 -24.39 5.80 -19.29
N ASP A 140 -24.25 5.29 -18.06
CA ASP A 140 -25.37 5.06 -17.13
C ASP A 140 -26.06 6.37 -16.74
N LEU A 141 -25.30 7.44 -16.44
CA LEU A 141 -25.86 8.78 -16.19
C LEU A 141 -26.61 9.34 -17.40
N LEU A 142 -26.23 8.94 -18.62
CA LEU A 142 -26.90 9.28 -19.87
C LEU A 142 -28.02 8.28 -20.25
N GLY A 143 -28.33 7.30 -19.38
CA GLY A 143 -29.38 6.32 -19.57
C GLY A 143 -29.04 5.18 -20.53
N ILE A 144 -27.75 4.99 -20.85
CA ILE A 144 -27.23 3.93 -21.72
C ILE A 144 -26.58 2.87 -20.82
N THR A 145 -27.37 1.91 -20.36
CA THR A 145 -26.87 0.79 -19.53
C THR A 145 -26.19 -0.25 -20.40
N ASN A 146 -24.96 -0.63 -20.06
CA ASN A 146 -24.21 -1.68 -20.76
C ASN A 146 -23.59 -2.64 -19.73
N ASP A 147 -24.27 -3.76 -19.46
CA ASP A 147 -23.90 -4.76 -18.43
C ASP A 147 -22.56 -5.50 -18.67
N TYR A 148 -21.83 -5.18 -19.75
CA TYR A 148 -20.90 -6.14 -20.36
C TYR A 148 -19.44 -6.07 -19.91
N TRP A 149 -19.08 -5.28 -18.90
CA TRP A 149 -17.67 -4.84 -18.80
C TRP A 149 -17.08 -4.63 -17.39
N ASP A 150 -17.71 -5.16 -16.34
CA ASP A 150 -17.23 -5.04 -14.96
C ASP A 150 -16.25 -6.16 -14.58
N VAL A 151 -15.05 -6.16 -15.17
CA VAL A 151 -13.99 -7.06 -14.74
C VAL A 151 -13.23 -6.42 -13.59
N VAL A 152 -13.30 -7.03 -12.41
CA VAL A 152 -12.48 -6.67 -11.26
C VAL A 152 -11.16 -7.45 -11.33
N ILE A 153 -10.05 -6.72 -11.31
CA ILE A 153 -8.71 -7.30 -11.32
C ILE A 153 -8.01 -6.98 -9.99
N TYR A 154 -7.61 -8.04 -9.30
CA TYR A 154 -6.81 -8.01 -8.09
C TYR A 154 -5.33 -8.00 -8.47
N HIS A 155 -4.65 -6.90 -8.16
CA HIS A 155 -3.24 -6.71 -8.45
C HIS A 155 -2.42 -6.98 -7.20
N LYS A 156 -1.73 -8.12 -7.15
CA LYS A 156 -0.90 -8.53 -6.02
C LYS A 156 0.57 -8.29 -6.35
N PHE A 157 1.22 -7.47 -5.55
CA PHE A 157 2.64 -7.19 -5.58
C PHE A 157 3.28 -7.80 -4.32
N MET A 158 4.09 -8.83 -4.50
CA MET A 158 4.82 -9.52 -3.45
C MET A 158 6.24 -8.97 -3.38
N ASP A 159 6.84 -9.02 -2.20
CA ASP A 159 8.21 -8.56 -1.94
C ASP A 159 8.43 -7.06 -2.27
N VAL A 160 7.42 -6.24 -2.01
CA VAL A 160 7.54 -4.78 -2.04
C VAL A 160 8.44 -4.36 -0.87
N TYR A 161 9.49 -3.59 -1.13
CA TYR A 161 10.35 -3.08 -0.08
C TYR A 161 9.59 -2.11 0.80
N VAL A 162 9.82 -2.19 2.11
CA VAL A 162 9.32 -1.21 3.08
C VAL A 162 10.42 -0.82 4.05
N GLU A 163 10.55 0.49 4.24
CA GLU A 163 11.39 1.09 5.26
C GLU A 163 10.56 2.14 6.01
N ILE A 164 10.62 2.11 7.33
CA ILE A 164 9.96 3.11 8.19
C ILE A 164 11.07 3.82 8.94
N ASP A 165 11.05 5.14 8.89
CA ASP A 165 12.09 5.95 9.51
C ASP A 165 12.06 5.85 11.05
N GLU A 166 13.13 6.32 11.70
CA GLU A 166 13.24 6.26 13.16
C GLU A 166 12.13 7.04 13.87
N SER A 167 11.65 8.13 13.24
CA SER A 167 10.56 8.95 13.77
C SER A 167 9.19 8.29 13.66
N LYS A 168 9.05 7.29 12.78
CA LYS A 168 7.81 6.58 12.44
C LYS A 168 6.76 7.47 11.76
N GLU A 169 7.20 8.62 11.26
CA GLU A 169 6.36 9.57 10.52
C GLU A 169 6.51 9.39 9.00
N THR A 170 7.55 8.69 8.56
CA THR A 170 7.81 8.45 7.14
C THR A 170 7.97 6.96 6.84
N MET A 171 7.33 6.52 5.77
CA MET A 171 7.44 5.16 5.25
C MET A 171 7.79 5.23 3.76
N THR A 172 8.78 4.46 3.34
CA THR A 172 9.17 4.35 1.93
C THR A 172 8.78 2.99 1.40
N TRP A 173 8.10 2.97 0.26
CA TRP A 173 7.82 1.76 -0.51
C TRP A 173 8.62 1.74 -1.80
N GLU A 174 9.28 0.62 -2.10
CA GLU A 174 9.94 0.42 -3.39
C GLU A 174 9.43 -0.85 -4.09
N PHE A 175 8.93 -0.64 -5.30
CA PHE A 175 8.62 -1.69 -6.26
C PHE A 175 9.88 -1.86 -7.10
N ASP A 176 10.70 -2.86 -6.76
CA ASP A 176 12.04 -3.02 -7.30
C ASP A 176 12.19 -4.35 -8.08
N ASN A 177 13.44 -4.74 -8.39
CA ASN A 177 13.71 -5.98 -9.11
C ASN A 177 13.37 -7.26 -8.33
N ALA A 178 13.19 -7.16 -7.01
CA ALA A 178 12.76 -8.29 -6.18
C ALA A 178 11.23 -8.38 -6.08
N THR A 179 10.51 -7.33 -6.47
CA THR A 179 9.04 -7.34 -6.46
C THR A 179 8.48 -8.25 -7.55
N HIS A 180 7.49 -9.06 -7.19
CA HIS A 180 6.80 -9.98 -8.09
C HIS A 180 5.31 -9.66 -8.17
N ALA A 181 4.74 -9.62 -9.37
CA ALA A 181 3.32 -9.35 -9.56
C ALA A 181 2.53 -10.61 -9.95
N ILE A 182 1.28 -10.70 -9.47
CA ILE A 182 0.27 -11.64 -9.96
C ILE A 182 -1.05 -10.87 -10.11
N TYR A 183 -1.73 -11.06 -11.23
CA TYR A 183 -3.00 -10.43 -11.51
C TYR A 183 -4.10 -11.49 -11.61
N ASN A 184 -5.18 -11.32 -10.86
CA ASN A 184 -6.26 -12.30 -10.81
C ASN A 184 -7.62 -11.63 -10.97
N THR A 185 -8.57 -12.34 -11.55
CA THR A 185 -10.00 -12.09 -11.36
C THR A 185 -10.55 -13.08 -10.32
N LYS A 186 -11.84 -12.96 -9.99
CA LYS A 186 -12.56 -13.98 -9.22
C LYS A 186 -13.64 -14.63 -10.07
N ASP A 187 -13.82 -15.93 -9.90
CA ASP A 187 -14.97 -16.65 -10.47
C ASP A 187 -16.26 -16.35 -9.70
N ASN A 188 -17.37 -16.94 -10.14
CA ASN A 188 -18.67 -16.81 -9.49
C ASN A 188 -18.76 -17.46 -8.08
N TYR A 189 -17.70 -18.16 -7.64
CA TYR A 189 -17.56 -18.73 -6.30
C TYR A 189 -16.55 -17.96 -5.44
N GLY A 190 -15.94 -16.90 -5.98
CA GLY A 190 -14.93 -16.10 -5.29
C GLY A 190 -13.50 -16.65 -5.36
N ASN A 191 -13.25 -17.73 -6.10
CA ASN A 191 -11.91 -18.27 -6.27
C ASN A 191 -11.08 -17.40 -7.21
N TYR A 192 -9.79 -17.25 -6.91
CA TYR A 192 -8.87 -16.52 -7.79
C TYR A 192 -8.63 -17.30 -9.09
N ILE A 193 -8.80 -16.61 -10.21
CA ILE A 193 -8.42 -17.06 -11.55
C ILE A 193 -7.33 -16.14 -12.08
N LEU A 194 -6.25 -16.70 -12.61
CA LEU A 194 -5.19 -15.92 -13.23
C LEU A 194 -5.73 -15.10 -14.40
N TRP A 195 -5.53 -13.78 -14.33
CA TRP A 195 -5.85 -12.87 -15.42
C TRP A 195 -4.66 -12.73 -16.36
N GLN A 196 -4.86 -13.00 -17.65
CA GLN A 196 -3.80 -12.96 -18.67
C GLN A 196 -3.86 -11.70 -19.56
N GLY A 197 -4.68 -10.71 -19.22
CA GLY A 197 -4.87 -9.52 -20.05
C GLY A 197 -3.69 -8.53 -20.03
N TRP A 198 -2.79 -8.63 -19.05
CA TRP A 198 -1.55 -7.86 -18.98
C TRP A 198 -0.39 -8.71 -18.49
N PRO A 199 0.82 -8.60 -19.06
CA PRO A 199 1.98 -9.37 -18.59
C PRO A 199 2.39 -8.96 -17.18
N VAL A 200 2.50 -9.93 -16.27
CA VAL A 200 2.92 -9.69 -14.88
C VAL A 200 4.38 -9.23 -14.74
N GLN A 201 5.19 -9.38 -15.79
CA GLN A 201 6.57 -8.90 -15.82
C GLN A 201 6.68 -7.41 -16.19
N ASN A 202 5.59 -6.75 -16.59
CA ASN A 202 5.61 -5.42 -17.18
C ASN A 202 5.20 -4.28 -16.23
N PHE A 203 5.24 -4.49 -14.92
CA PHE A 203 4.95 -3.40 -13.97
C PHE A 203 6.13 -2.42 -13.87
N SER A 204 5.81 -1.16 -13.59
CA SER A 204 6.77 -0.08 -13.42
C SER A 204 7.43 -0.17 -12.06
N LYS A 205 8.76 -0.08 -12.04
CA LYS A 205 9.53 0.08 -10.81
C LYS A 205 9.47 1.53 -10.35
N CYS A 206 9.16 1.70 -9.08
CA CYS A 206 8.84 3.00 -8.51
C CYS A 206 9.23 3.05 -7.04
N ARG A 207 9.52 4.26 -6.55
CA ARG A 207 9.70 4.58 -5.14
C ARG A 207 8.66 5.58 -4.69
N PHE A 208 7.98 5.29 -3.60
CA PHE A 208 6.98 6.16 -3.00
C PHE A 208 7.37 6.49 -1.57
N VAL A 209 7.32 7.76 -1.21
CA VAL A 209 7.51 8.22 0.17
C VAL A 209 6.14 8.59 0.70
N LEU A 210 5.77 7.99 1.83
CA LEU A 210 4.51 8.18 2.50
C LEU A 210 4.75 8.88 3.85
N THR A 211 3.95 9.88 4.13
CA THR A 211 3.95 10.61 5.41
C THR A 211 2.72 10.24 6.22
N LYS A 212 2.93 9.96 7.50
CA LYS A 212 1.86 9.58 8.42
C LYS A 212 0.90 10.75 8.64
N ARG A 213 -0.40 10.46 8.70
CA ARG A 213 -1.45 11.42 9.02
C ARG A 213 -2.18 10.97 10.28
N VAL A 214 -2.48 11.94 11.14
CA VAL A 214 -3.28 11.73 12.37
C VAL A 214 -4.78 11.84 12.09
N LYS A 215 -5.14 12.37 10.90
CA LYS A 215 -6.52 12.56 10.44
C LYS A 215 -7.08 11.28 9.82
N ASP A 216 -8.42 11.18 9.77
CA ASP A 216 -9.09 10.15 8.96
C ASP A 216 -8.83 10.36 7.47
N ILE A 217 -8.87 9.28 6.68
CA ILE A 217 -8.64 9.33 5.24
C ILE A 217 -9.55 10.36 4.54
N LYS A 218 -10.81 10.49 4.95
CA LYS A 218 -11.77 11.44 4.37
C LYS A 218 -11.39 12.89 4.66
N GLU A 219 -10.87 13.17 5.85
CA GLU A 219 -10.42 14.50 6.24
C GLU A 219 -9.16 14.90 5.45
N VAL A 220 -8.20 13.99 5.29
CA VAL A 220 -6.99 14.24 4.47
C VAL A 220 -7.36 14.57 3.03
N ILE A 221 -8.31 13.82 2.46
CA ILE A 221 -8.82 14.07 1.11
C ILE A 221 -9.50 15.43 1.04
N SER A 222 -10.35 15.76 2.00
CA SER A 222 -11.09 17.03 2.01
C SER A 222 -10.19 18.25 2.08
N ASP A 223 -8.98 18.14 2.65
CA ASP A 223 -8.01 19.24 2.67
C ASP A 223 -7.41 19.55 1.28
N HIS A 224 -7.56 18.65 0.31
CA HIS A 224 -6.98 18.73 -1.04
C HIS A 224 -8.01 19.01 -2.15
N LEU A 225 -9.30 19.10 -1.80
CA LEU A 225 -10.42 19.44 -2.70
C LEU A 225 -10.78 20.92 -2.62
#